data_AF-A0A2D6IU50-F1
#
_entry.id   AF-A0A2D6IU50-F1
#
_cell.length_a   1.000
_cell.length_b   1.000
_cell.length_c   1.000
_cell.angle_alpha   90.00
_cell.angle_beta   90.00
_cell.angle_gamma   90.00
#
_symmetry.space_group_name_H-M   'P 1'
#
loop_
_entity.id
_entity.type
_entity.pdbx_description
1 polymer ?
#
loop_
_entity_poly.entity_id
_entity_poly.type
_entity_poly.pdbx_seq_one_letter_code
_entity_poly.pdbx_strand_id
1 'polypeptide(L)'
;MAITNMSVALAGDPAAATSKAKTLCAACHGPDGVSMNPLWPNLAGQKEQYMAKALTDYRAGNRTDPTMAPLAKTLTDKEIEDLAAYYAGL
;
A
#
# COMPACT_ATOMS: atom_id res chain seq x y z
N MET A 1 -19.02 14.59 21.31
CA MET A 1 -19.53 13.86 20.13
C MET A 1 -18.46 12.85 19.75
N ALA A 2 -18.64 11.59 20.13
CA ALA A 2 -17.71 10.51 19.75
C ALA A 2 -18.11 10.04 18.36
N ILE A 3 -17.26 10.31 17.36
CA ILE A 3 -17.44 9.77 16.02
C ILE A 3 -16.94 8.33 16.12
N THR A 4 -17.87 7.37 16.16
CA THR A 4 -17.57 5.95 16.13
C THR A 4 -16.91 5.61 14.79
N ASN A 5 -15.66 5.13 14.86
CA ASN A 5 -14.91 4.54 13.76
C ASN A 5 -15.80 3.62 12.93
N MET A 6 -15.97 3.95 11.64
CA MET A 6 -16.49 3.00 10.67
C MET A 6 -15.37 2.00 10.40
N SER A 7 -15.28 0.96 11.21
CA SER A 7 -14.38 -0.17 10.98
C SER A 7 -14.85 -0.94 9.77
N VAL A 8 -14.37 -0.54 8.58
CA VAL A 8 -14.18 -1.50 7.50
C VAL A 8 -13.25 -2.58 8.08
N ALA A 9 -13.72 -3.82 8.15
CA ALA A 9 -12.88 -4.93 8.55
C ALA A 9 -11.87 -5.18 7.42
N LEU A 10 -10.76 -4.46 7.47
CA LEU A 10 -9.61 -4.65 6.58
C LEU A 10 -8.99 -6.02 6.88
N ALA A 11 -8.46 -6.67 5.85
CA ALA A 11 -7.72 -7.92 6.00
C ALA A 11 -6.36 -7.69 6.68
N GLY A 12 -5.74 -6.53 6.46
CA GLY A 12 -4.50 -6.10 7.10
C GLY A 12 -4.68 -5.15 8.30
N ASP A 13 -3.56 -4.88 8.99
CA ASP A 13 -3.43 -3.89 10.06
C ASP A 13 -2.74 -2.60 9.53
N PRO A 14 -3.50 -1.52 9.27
CA PRO A 14 -2.94 -0.23 8.84
C PRO A 14 -1.87 0.33 9.78
N ALA A 15 -2.04 0.16 11.09
CA ALA A 15 -1.12 0.75 12.05
C ALA A 15 0.27 0.12 11.92
N ALA A 16 0.34 -1.21 11.74
CA ALA A 16 1.58 -1.95 11.53
C ALA A 16 2.34 -1.49 10.27
N ALA A 17 1.64 -1.12 9.20
CA ALA A 17 2.25 -0.67 7.95
C ALA A 17 2.80 0.76 7.97
N THR A 18 2.47 1.58 8.98
CA THR A 18 2.79 3.02 9.00
C THR A 18 4.28 3.32 8.75
N SER A 19 5.18 2.62 9.43
CA SER A 19 6.62 2.84 9.26
C SER A 19 7.09 2.48 7.86
N LYS A 20 6.57 1.38 7.29
CA LYS A 20 6.96 0.91 5.96
C LYS A 20 6.40 1.82 4.87
N ALA A 21 5.13 2.21 4.97
CA ALA A 21 4.50 3.17 4.07
C ALA A 21 5.30 4.47 3.98
N LYS A 22 5.73 5.01 5.13
CA LYS A 22 6.51 6.26 5.18
C LYS A 22 7.94 6.13 4.67
N THR A 23 8.61 5.00 4.92
CA THR A 23 10.05 4.86 4.62
C THR A 23 10.33 4.27 3.24
N LEU A 24 9.42 3.46 2.70
CA LEU A 24 9.63 2.72 1.45
C LEU A 24 8.77 3.25 0.30
N CYS A 25 7.53 3.64 0.59
CA CYS A 25 6.53 3.89 -0.44
C CYS A 25 6.34 5.40 -0.69
N ALA A 26 6.32 6.20 0.37
CA ALA A 26 6.05 7.63 0.33
C ALA A 26 7.07 8.44 -0.50
N ALA A 27 8.29 7.94 -0.66
CA ALA A 27 9.31 8.58 -1.50
C ALA A 27 8.85 8.75 -2.96
N CYS A 28 8.02 7.84 -3.47
CA CYS A 28 7.49 7.88 -4.83
C CYS A 28 5.98 8.18 -4.85
N HIS A 29 5.21 7.59 -3.94
CA HIS A 29 3.76 7.68 -3.94
C HIS A 29 3.21 8.84 -3.09
N GLY A 30 4.10 9.63 -2.49
CA GLY A 30 3.75 10.75 -1.61
C GLY A 30 3.45 10.31 -0.16
N PRO A 31 3.62 11.22 0.81
CA PRO A 31 3.42 10.93 2.23
C PRO A 31 1.98 10.49 2.56
N ASP A 32 1.02 11.05 1.83
CA ASP A 32 -0.41 10.76 1.98
C ASP A 32 -0.92 9.81 0.89
N GLY A 33 -0.03 9.11 0.18
CA GLY A 33 -0.41 8.24 -0.95
C GLY A 33 -0.88 9.01 -2.19
N VAL A 34 -0.64 10.32 -2.25
CA VAL A 34 -0.86 11.17 -3.43
C VAL A 34 0.48 11.64 -3.96
N SER A 35 0.85 11.16 -5.16
CA SER A 35 2.15 11.50 -5.75
C SER A 35 2.16 12.89 -6.36
N MET A 36 3.29 13.57 -6.23
CA MET A 36 3.57 14.83 -6.95
C MET A 36 4.07 14.59 -8.37
N ASN A 37 4.48 13.37 -8.70
CA ASN A 37 4.95 13.00 -10.03
C ASN A 37 3.83 12.26 -10.79
N PRO A 38 3.36 12.75 -11.94
CA PRO A 38 2.26 12.13 -12.68
C PRO A 38 2.58 10.72 -13.22
N LEU A 39 3.86 10.33 -13.26
CA LEU A 39 4.27 8.98 -13.66
C LEU A 39 4.09 7.95 -12.54
N TRP A 40 3.97 8.40 -11.28
CA TRP A 40 3.80 7.52 -10.14
C TRP A 40 2.34 7.53 -9.68
N PRO A 41 1.69 6.36 -9.62
CA PRO A 41 0.27 6.31 -9.31
C PRO A 41 -0.01 6.73 -7.87
N ASN A 42 -1.17 7.36 -7.66
CA ASN A 42 -1.73 7.57 -6.32
C ASN A 42 -2.17 6.23 -5.74
N LEU A 43 -1.90 6.05 -4.45
CA LEU A 43 -2.27 4.87 -3.67
C LEU A 43 -3.41 5.14 -2.69
N ALA A 44 -3.60 6.40 -2.26
CA ALA A 44 -4.67 6.78 -1.35
C ALA A 44 -6.05 6.40 -1.90
N GLY A 45 -6.92 5.86 -1.04
CA GLY A 45 -8.25 5.40 -1.38
C GLY A 45 -8.32 4.21 -2.34
N GLN A 46 -7.18 3.57 -2.66
CA GLN A 46 -7.18 2.42 -3.54
C GLN A 46 -7.82 1.21 -2.86
N LYS A 47 -8.49 0.36 -3.64
CA LYS A 47 -9.12 -0.86 -3.10
C LYS A 47 -8.05 -1.76 -2.49
N GLU A 48 -8.26 -2.16 -1.23
CA GLU A 48 -7.35 -3.04 -0.49
C GLU A 48 -6.98 -4.29 -1.30
N GLN A 49 -7.98 -5.00 -1.83
CA GLN A 49 -7.77 -6.21 -2.64
C GLN A 49 -6.91 -5.95 -3.90
N TYR A 50 -7.07 -4.78 -4.53
CA TYR A 50 -6.26 -4.43 -5.69
C TYR A 50 -4.81 -4.16 -5.29
N MET A 51 -4.59 -3.45 -4.17
CA MET A 51 -3.24 -3.18 -3.64
C MET A 51 -2.53 -4.48 -3.28
N ALA A 52 -3.19 -5.36 -2.53
CA ALA A 52 -2.64 -6.65 -2.12
C ALA A 52 -2.29 -7.51 -3.35
N LYS A 53 -3.19 -7.56 -4.34
CA LYS A 53 -2.96 -8.26 -5.60
C LYS A 53 -1.77 -7.67 -6.37
N ALA A 54 -1.73 -6.35 -6.54
CA ALA A 54 -0.68 -5.69 -7.32
C ALA A 54 0.71 -5.92 -6.70
N LEU A 55 0.84 -5.76 -5.38
CA LEU A 55 2.11 -6.01 -4.67
C LEU A 55 2.52 -7.49 -4.76
N THR A 56 1.56 -8.41 -4.59
CA THR A 56 1.80 -9.85 -4.75
C THR A 56 2.25 -10.19 -6.17
N ASP A 57 1.61 -9.62 -7.18
CA ASP A 57 1.96 -9.84 -8.59
C ASP A 57 3.35 -9.27 -8.93
N TYR A 58 3.71 -8.11 -8.38
CA TYR A 58 5.04 -7.54 -8.53
C TYR A 58 6.11 -8.43 -7.90
N ARG A 59 5.85 -8.95 -6.70
CA ARG A 59 6.76 -9.86 -5.99
C ARG A 59 6.93 -11.19 -6.73
N ALA A 60 5.84 -11.76 -7.23
CA ALA A 60 5.81 -13.02 -7.96
C ALA A 60 6.33 -12.90 -9.41
N GLY A 61 6.44 -11.68 -9.95
CA GLY A 61 6.82 -11.43 -11.34
C GLY A 61 5.67 -11.55 -12.35
N ASN A 62 4.43 -11.73 -11.89
CA ASN A 62 3.23 -11.72 -12.74
C ASN A 62 2.90 -10.32 -13.27
N ARG A 63 3.35 -9.28 -12.55
CA ARG A 63 3.32 -7.88 -12.98
C ARG A 63 4.74 -7.37 -12.97
N THR A 64 5.20 -6.84 -14.10
CA THR A 64 6.59 -6.42 -14.27
C THR A 64 6.71 -4.90 -14.23
N ASP A 65 7.55 -4.40 -13.34
CA ASP A 65 8.01 -3.01 -13.32
C ASP A 65 9.41 -2.99 -12.69
N PRO A 66 10.41 -2.34 -13.33
CA PRO A 66 11.80 -2.39 -12.87
C PRO A 66 12.01 -1.69 -11.53
N THR A 67 11.12 -0.78 -11.14
CA THR A 67 11.19 -0.03 -9.89
C THR A 67 10.40 -0.73 -8.77
N MET A 68 9.18 -1.15 -9.03
CA MET A 68 8.30 -1.75 -8.01
C MET A 68 8.59 -3.22 -7.73
N ALA A 69 9.06 -4.01 -8.71
CA ALA A 69 9.30 -5.43 -8.49
C ALA A 69 10.38 -5.71 -7.41
N PRO A 70 11.55 -5.03 -7.40
CA PRO A 70 12.53 -5.19 -6.33
C PRO A 70 12.00 -4.80 -4.95
N LEU A 71 11.18 -3.73 -4.87
CA LEU A 71 10.58 -3.27 -3.62
C LEU A 71 9.58 -4.30 -3.08
N ALA A 72 8.68 -4.80 -3.94
CA ALA A 72 7.69 -5.81 -3.58
C ALA A 72 8.32 -7.12 -3.12
N LYS A 73 9.49 -7.49 -3.66
CA LYS A 73 10.25 -8.68 -3.22
C LYS A 73 10.78 -8.61 -1.78
N THR A 74 10.85 -7.42 -1.20
CA THR A 74 11.25 -7.27 0.22
C THR A 74 10.10 -7.47 1.19
N LEU A 75 8.86 -7.59 0.70
CA LEU A 75 7.66 -7.64 1.52
C LEU A 75 7.23 -9.09 1.79
N THR A 76 6.89 -9.34 3.05
CA THR A 76 6.15 -10.55 3.47
C THR A 76 4.67 -10.46 3.09
N ASP A 77 3.95 -11.58 3.14
CA ASP A 77 2.50 -11.62 2.85
C ASP A 77 1.73 -10.68 3.78
N LYS A 78 2.06 -10.73 5.07
CA LYS A 78 1.45 -9.87 6.07
C LYS A 78 1.74 -8.38 5.82
N GLU A 79 2.96 -8.01 5.46
CA GLU A 79 3.26 -6.61 5.13
C GLU A 79 2.50 -6.12 3.88
N ILE A 80 2.25 -7.00 2.91
CA ILE A 80 1.43 -6.68 1.74
C ILE A 80 -0.02 -6.40 2.15
N GLU A 81 -0.60 -7.24 3.00
CA GLU A 81 -1.96 -7.05 3.54
C GLU A 81 -2.04 -5.76 4.36
N ASP A 82 -1.09 -5.53 5.26
CA ASP A 82 -1.04 -4.34 6.13
C ASP A 82 -0.89 -3.05 5.30
N LEU A 83 -0.02 -3.04 4.27
CA LEU A 83 0.14 -1.90 3.35
C LEU A 83 -1.11 -1.67 2.50
N ALA A 84 -1.75 -2.74 2.04
CA ALA A 84 -2.99 -2.64 1.27
C ALA A 84 -4.11 -2.03 2.12
N ALA A 85 -4.24 -2.46 3.37
CA ALA A 85 -5.18 -1.92 4.34
C ALA A 85 -4.88 -0.45 4.66
N TYR A 86 -3.59 -0.11 4.86
CA TYR A 86 -3.14 1.27 5.10
C TYR A 86 -3.58 2.21 3.98
N TYR A 87 -3.23 1.92 2.73
CA TYR A 87 -3.52 2.81 1.61
C TYR A 87 -5.00 2.87 1.23
N ALA A 88 -5.76 1.81 1.51
CA ALA A 88 -7.21 1.81 1.34
C ALA A 88 -7.95 2.69 2.36
N GLY A 89 -7.35 2.88 3.54
CA GLY A 89 -7.89 3.74 4.60
C GLY A 89 -7.49 5.21 4.50
N LEU A 90 -6.66 5.58 3.52
CA LEU A 90 -6.25 6.97 3.23
C LEU A 90 -7.21 7.66 2.26
#